data_AF-A0A151K365-F1
#
_entry.id   AF-A0A151K365-F1
#
_cell.length_a   1.000
_cell.length_b   1.000
_cell.length_c   1.000
_cell.angle_alpha   90.00
_cell.angle_beta   90.00
_cell.angle_gamma   90.00
#
_symmetry.space_group_name_H-M   'P 1'
#
loop_
_entity.id
_entity.type
_entity.pdbx_description
1 polymer ?
#
loop_
_entity_poly.entity_id
_entity_poly.type
_entity_poly.pdbx_seq_one_letter_code
_entity_poly.pdbx_strand_id
1 'polypeptide(L)'
;MPELKVFALKKLDMIVDEFWPEISEAIEKIEILHEDKSFQQHELAALVASKVYYHLGSFEDSLTYALGAGELFDVNARNEYVDTTIAKCIDYYTQQRVLEAEGKLPPGSKGIDPRLEGIVNRMFQRCLDDNQYRQALGLALETHRMDIFEAAIMQSDDVSGMLSYAFQVAMSLIQNRGFRNTVLRCLVSLYRNLGTPDYVNMCQCLIFLDDPLAVAELLDRLSKGSHDCVLMAYQIAFDLYESATQQFLGRVLQALRATAPIPGALMVKPVVKPSTTTATKTTEASTESTNMEVDEETAAPAGEEKAQRSVESLNAEEREQQERIDALSSILGGEVSIDLHLQFLIRSNHTDMLILKNTKDAIRVSICHTATVIANAFMHSGTTSDQFLRDNLEWLARATNWAKLTATASLGVIHRGHEQEALALMQSYLPRDSGAAGAGYSEGGGLYALGLIHANHGAAITDYLLGQLKDAQNEVYCI
;
A
#
# COMPACT_ATOMS: atom_id res chain seq x y z
N MET A 1 -51.81 34.10 34.22
CA MET A 1 -50.47 33.71 34.71
C MET A 1 -49.63 33.10 33.59
N PRO A 2 -49.84 31.85 33.12
CA PRO A 2 -48.97 31.23 32.11
C PRO A 2 -48.94 32.00 30.77
N GLU A 3 -50.10 32.52 30.32
CA GLU A 3 -50.20 33.35 29.10
C GLU A 3 -49.31 34.60 29.12
N LEU A 4 -49.04 35.16 30.31
CA LEU A 4 -48.16 36.32 30.47
C LEU A 4 -46.68 35.93 30.33
N LYS A 5 -46.30 34.73 30.80
CA LYS A 5 -44.97 34.14 30.53
C LYS A 5 -44.80 33.85 29.04
N VAL A 6 -45.82 33.27 28.40
CA VAL A 6 -45.88 33.02 26.95
C VAL A 6 -45.68 34.30 26.14
N PHE A 7 -46.41 35.38 26.49
CA PHE A 7 -46.26 36.66 25.81
C PHE A 7 -44.88 37.29 26.04
N ALA A 8 -44.33 37.17 27.27
CA ALA A 8 -42.99 37.64 27.58
C ALA A 8 -41.92 36.90 26.77
N LEU A 9 -41.96 35.56 26.69
CA LEU A 9 -41.02 34.75 25.91
C LEU A 9 -41.07 35.09 24.41
N LYS A 10 -42.27 35.24 23.83
CA LYS A 10 -42.42 35.68 22.43
C LYS A 10 -41.87 37.08 22.16
N LYS A 11 -41.95 37.99 23.14
CA LYS A 11 -41.36 39.33 23.00
C LYS A 11 -39.85 39.31 23.22
N LEU A 12 -39.35 38.48 24.15
CA LEU A 12 -37.92 38.26 24.37
C LEU A 12 -37.23 37.72 23.10
N ASP A 13 -37.82 36.71 22.46
CA ASP A 13 -37.27 36.07 21.25
C ASP A 13 -37.01 37.05 20.09
N MET A 14 -37.80 38.14 20.00
CA MET A 14 -37.67 39.21 19.01
C MET A 14 -36.63 40.28 19.36
N ILE A 15 -36.13 40.32 20.61
CA ILE A 15 -35.23 41.39 21.11
C ILE A 15 -33.92 40.86 21.69
N VAL A 16 -33.68 39.54 21.67
CA VAL A 16 -32.46 38.94 22.27
C VAL A 16 -31.20 39.59 21.69
N ASP A 17 -31.14 39.78 20.38
CA ASP A 17 -29.92 40.22 19.69
C ASP A 17 -29.52 41.67 20.04
N GLU A 18 -30.46 42.50 20.52
CA GLU A 18 -30.18 43.86 21.02
C GLU A 18 -30.00 43.90 22.56
N PHE A 19 -30.77 43.10 23.32
CA PHE A 19 -30.87 43.20 24.79
C PHE A 19 -30.30 42.00 25.56
N TRP A 20 -29.52 41.12 24.92
CA TRP A 20 -28.89 39.97 25.57
C TRP A 20 -28.14 40.27 26.88
N PRO A 21 -27.47 41.43 27.10
CA PRO A 21 -26.79 41.69 28.37
C PRO A 21 -27.77 41.77 29.54
N GLU A 22 -28.90 42.46 29.35
CA GLU A 22 -29.95 42.62 30.37
C GLU A 22 -30.70 41.31 30.62
N ILE A 23 -30.85 40.48 29.58
CA ILE A 23 -31.48 39.16 29.69
C ILE A 23 -30.54 38.16 30.42
N SER A 24 -29.21 38.32 30.28
CA SER A 24 -28.22 37.43 30.90
C SER A 24 -28.26 37.47 32.44
N GLU A 25 -28.48 38.64 33.05
CA GLU A 25 -28.65 38.78 34.51
C GLU A 25 -29.91 38.07 35.05
N ALA A 26 -30.80 37.63 34.16
CA ALA A 26 -32.06 36.99 34.50
C ALA A 26 -32.16 35.54 34.01
N ILE A 27 -31.08 34.96 33.47
CA ILE A 27 -31.12 33.69 32.72
C ILE A 27 -31.64 32.50 33.54
N GLU A 28 -31.30 32.41 34.83
CA GLU A 28 -31.83 31.40 35.78
C GLU A 28 -33.36 31.27 35.73
N LYS A 29 -34.06 32.39 35.52
CA LYS A 29 -35.53 32.43 35.47
C LYS A 29 -36.08 31.84 34.17
N ILE A 30 -35.26 31.78 33.12
CA ILE A 30 -35.58 31.14 31.84
C ILE A 30 -35.28 29.64 31.93
N GLU A 31 -34.17 29.26 32.58
CA GLU A 31 -33.82 27.86 32.85
C GLU A 31 -34.92 27.16 33.67
N ILE A 32 -35.38 27.79 34.77
CA ILE A 32 -36.51 27.28 35.59
C ILE A 32 -37.81 27.14 34.77
N LEU A 33 -37.99 27.93 33.70
CA LEU A 33 -39.13 27.81 32.78
C LEU A 33 -38.95 26.74 31.70
N HIS A 34 -37.72 26.29 31.47
CA HIS A 34 -37.41 25.16 30.61
C HIS A 34 -37.52 23.82 31.37
N GLU A 35 -37.06 23.78 32.63
CA GLU A 35 -37.18 22.59 33.49
C GLU A 35 -38.64 22.26 33.86
N ASP A 36 -39.52 23.26 33.93
CA ASP A 36 -40.96 23.08 34.20
C ASP A 36 -41.69 22.44 33.01
N LYS A 37 -41.63 21.10 32.94
CA LYS A 37 -42.35 20.26 31.97
C LYS A 37 -43.89 20.37 32.03
N SER A 38 -44.47 21.11 32.98
CA SER A 38 -45.90 21.44 32.96
C SER A 38 -46.22 22.66 32.06
N PHE A 39 -45.20 23.44 31.67
CA PHE A 39 -45.34 24.64 30.86
C PHE A 39 -45.34 24.32 29.35
N GLN A 40 -46.46 24.58 28.69
CA GLN A 40 -46.72 24.26 27.27
C GLN A 40 -45.78 24.91 26.23
N GLN A 41 -44.83 25.75 26.65
CA GLN A 41 -43.84 26.40 25.78
C GLN A 41 -42.43 26.35 26.38
N HIS A 42 -42.08 25.25 27.06
CA HIS A 42 -40.71 24.98 27.53
C HIS A 42 -39.68 25.00 26.38
N GLU A 43 -40.11 24.68 25.16
CA GLU A 43 -39.29 24.73 23.92
C GLU A 43 -38.93 26.17 23.53
N LEU A 44 -39.88 27.11 23.69
CA LEU A 44 -39.65 28.53 23.42
C LEU A 44 -38.75 29.16 24.49
N ALA A 45 -38.86 28.72 25.75
CA ALA A 45 -37.90 29.07 26.80
C ALA A 45 -36.50 28.55 26.46
N ALA A 46 -36.37 27.32 25.95
CA ALA A 46 -35.11 26.75 25.51
C ALA A 46 -34.47 27.53 24.35
N LEU A 47 -35.26 27.94 23.35
CA LEU A 47 -34.78 28.73 22.21
C LEU A 47 -34.24 30.10 22.65
N VAL A 48 -34.97 30.79 23.54
CA VAL A 48 -34.51 32.08 24.10
C VAL A 48 -33.25 31.90 24.96
N ALA A 49 -33.20 30.89 25.83
CA ALA A 49 -32.00 30.58 26.61
C ALA A 49 -30.79 30.30 25.70
N SER A 50 -30.96 29.48 24.65
CA SER A 50 -29.90 29.14 23.71
C SER A 50 -29.36 30.35 22.93
N LYS A 51 -30.23 31.26 22.48
CA LYS A 51 -29.83 32.54 21.87
C LYS A 51 -29.04 33.42 22.83
N VAL A 52 -29.41 33.47 24.11
CA VAL A 52 -28.67 34.23 25.12
C VAL A 52 -27.29 33.60 25.37
N TYR A 53 -27.22 32.28 25.57
CA TYR A 53 -25.94 31.56 25.74
C TYR A 53 -25.00 31.69 24.53
N TYR A 54 -25.54 31.73 23.32
CA TYR A 54 -24.79 32.05 22.10
C TYR A 54 -24.10 33.42 22.19
N HIS A 55 -24.82 34.47 22.61
CA HIS A 55 -24.24 35.82 22.77
C HIS A 55 -23.26 35.92 23.97
N LEU A 56 -23.41 35.09 25.01
CA LEU A 56 -22.38 34.94 26.06
C LEU A 56 -21.14 34.16 25.59
N GLY A 57 -21.22 33.47 24.45
CA GLY A 57 -20.16 32.60 23.93
C GLY A 57 -20.05 31.22 24.61
N SER A 58 -21.03 30.80 25.43
CA SER A 58 -21.07 29.43 25.97
C SER A 58 -21.80 28.50 25.01
N PHE A 59 -21.07 28.00 24.02
CA PHE A 59 -21.63 27.20 22.94
C PHE A 59 -22.11 25.79 23.39
N GLU A 60 -21.58 25.24 24.48
CA GLU A 60 -22.01 23.92 25.00
C GLU A 60 -23.39 24.01 25.69
N ASP A 61 -23.61 25.06 26.49
CA ASP A 61 -24.92 25.36 27.08
C ASP A 61 -25.93 25.73 26.00
N SER A 62 -25.53 26.58 25.04
CA SER A 62 -26.35 26.95 23.88
C SER A 62 -26.80 25.72 23.09
N LEU A 63 -25.90 24.79 22.78
CA LEU A 63 -26.24 23.52 22.10
C LEU A 63 -27.22 22.67 22.93
N THR A 64 -27.00 22.58 24.25
CA THR A 64 -27.86 21.82 25.16
C THR A 64 -29.29 22.38 25.19
N TYR A 65 -29.44 23.71 25.25
CA TYR A 65 -30.74 24.37 25.19
C TYR A 65 -31.36 24.37 23.77
N ALA A 66 -30.57 24.40 22.70
CA ALA A 66 -31.06 24.23 21.33
C ALA A 66 -31.66 22.82 21.12
N LEU A 67 -31.03 21.77 21.65
CA LEU A 67 -31.58 20.41 21.70
C LEU A 67 -32.83 20.32 22.58
N GLY A 68 -33.02 21.25 23.52
CA GLY A 68 -34.24 21.43 24.32
C GLY A 68 -35.37 22.18 23.60
N ALA A 69 -35.10 22.85 22.47
CA ALA A 69 -36.08 23.61 21.68
C ALA A 69 -36.83 22.74 20.64
N GLY A 70 -36.38 21.51 20.40
CA GLY A 70 -37.13 20.50 19.63
C GLY A 70 -37.43 20.94 18.19
N GLU A 71 -38.71 21.08 17.86
CA GLU A 71 -39.17 21.49 16.52
C GLU A 71 -39.12 23.00 16.27
N LEU A 72 -38.91 23.83 17.32
CA LEU A 72 -38.74 25.28 17.16
C LEU A 72 -37.33 25.69 16.69
N PHE A 73 -36.37 24.76 16.70
CA PHE A 73 -35.05 24.97 16.10
C PHE A 73 -35.05 24.51 14.63
N ASP A 74 -35.37 25.44 13.72
CA ASP A 74 -35.35 25.16 12.28
C ASP A 74 -33.92 25.20 11.70
N VAL A 75 -33.45 24.02 11.29
CA VAL A 75 -32.14 23.76 10.65
C VAL A 75 -32.05 24.40 9.24
N ASN A 76 -33.17 24.87 8.67
CA ASN A 76 -33.24 25.51 7.36
C ASN A 76 -33.13 27.05 7.42
N ALA A 77 -33.30 27.65 8.60
CA ALA A 77 -33.24 29.09 8.78
C ALA A 77 -31.80 29.61 8.63
N ARG A 78 -31.56 30.43 7.60
CA ARG A 78 -30.22 31.01 7.28
C ARG A 78 -29.92 32.22 8.16
N ASN A 79 -29.68 31.96 9.44
CA ASN A 79 -29.35 32.97 10.46
C ASN A 79 -27.99 32.65 11.08
N GLU A 80 -27.18 33.67 11.42
CA GLU A 80 -25.83 33.49 11.98
C GLU A 80 -25.80 32.61 13.24
N TYR A 81 -26.80 32.75 14.11
CA TYR A 81 -27.04 31.89 15.27
C TYR A 81 -27.23 30.41 14.88
N VAL A 82 -28.02 30.12 13.84
CA VAL A 82 -28.32 28.76 13.39
C VAL A 82 -27.09 28.14 12.74
N ASP A 83 -26.43 28.84 11.82
CA ASP A 83 -25.21 28.36 11.16
C ASP A 83 -24.09 28.08 12.18
N THR A 84 -23.90 28.95 13.18
CA THR A 84 -22.90 28.75 14.23
C THR A 84 -23.27 27.62 15.20
N THR A 85 -24.54 27.51 15.59
CA THR A 85 -25.02 26.42 16.46
C THR A 85 -24.93 25.07 15.75
N ILE A 86 -25.17 25.02 14.44
CA ILE A 86 -24.97 23.82 13.61
C ILE A 86 -23.47 23.46 13.51
N ALA A 87 -22.59 24.44 13.29
CA ALA A 87 -21.14 24.19 13.30
C ALA A 87 -20.68 23.60 14.65
N LYS A 88 -21.14 24.17 15.77
CA LYS A 88 -20.83 23.66 17.12
C LYS A 88 -21.49 22.31 17.42
N CYS A 89 -22.68 22.05 16.90
CA CYS A 89 -23.33 20.74 16.93
C CYS A 89 -22.49 19.66 16.23
N ILE A 90 -21.91 19.99 15.06
CA ILE A 90 -21.03 19.11 14.30
C ILE A 90 -19.69 18.92 15.01
N ASP A 91 -19.04 19.99 15.47
CA ASP A 91 -17.80 19.93 16.27
C ASP A 91 -17.96 18.98 17.48
N TYR A 92 -19.10 19.06 18.17
CA TYR A 92 -19.38 18.26 19.37
C TYR A 92 -19.73 16.80 19.04
N TYR A 93 -20.57 16.57 18.01
CA TYR A 93 -20.93 15.22 17.57
C TYR A 93 -19.72 14.44 17.02
N THR A 94 -18.85 15.08 16.23
CA THR A 94 -17.60 14.48 15.72
C THR A 94 -16.66 14.11 16.87
N GLN A 95 -16.46 14.99 17.86
CA GLN A 95 -15.67 14.68 19.05
C GLN A 95 -16.22 13.48 19.84
N GLN A 96 -17.54 13.40 20.06
CA GLN A 96 -18.15 12.23 20.70
C GLN A 96 -17.94 10.95 19.88
N ARG A 97 -18.12 11.00 18.55
CA ARG A 97 -17.91 9.86 17.64
C ARG A 97 -16.46 9.37 17.60
N VAL A 98 -15.48 10.26 17.64
CA VAL A 98 -14.05 9.88 17.70
C VAL A 98 -13.74 9.20 19.04
N LEU A 99 -14.24 9.72 20.17
CA LEU A 99 -14.04 9.11 21.49
C LEU A 99 -14.72 7.72 21.61
N GLU A 100 -15.87 7.53 20.96
CA GLU A 100 -16.54 6.23 20.81
C GLU A 100 -15.72 5.26 19.96
N ALA A 101 -15.27 5.69 18.78
CA ALA A 101 -14.49 4.87 17.85
C ALA A 101 -13.09 4.48 18.40
N GLU A 102 -12.50 5.30 19.27
CA GLU A 102 -11.26 4.98 19.98
C GLU A 102 -11.49 4.13 21.26
N GLY A 103 -12.73 3.82 21.63
CA GLY A 103 -13.05 3.06 22.84
C GLY A 103 -12.72 3.79 24.16
N LYS A 104 -12.58 5.12 24.11
CA LYS A 104 -12.19 5.98 25.26
C LYS A 104 -13.38 6.52 26.05
N LEU A 105 -14.61 6.13 25.70
CA LEU A 105 -15.82 6.55 26.41
C LEU A 105 -15.75 6.15 27.90
N PRO A 106 -15.93 7.08 28.85
CA PRO A 106 -15.91 6.72 30.27
C PRO A 106 -17.12 5.82 30.61
N PRO A 107 -16.93 4.74 31.39
CA PRO A 107 -17.99 3.78 31.69
C PRO A 107 -19.09 4.45 32.52
N GLY A 108 -20.26 4.67 31.91
CA GLY A 108 -21.36 5.47 32.46
C GLY A 108 -21.71 6.72 31.63
N SER A 109 -20.92 7.06 30.61
CA SER A 109 -21.33 7.95 29.53
C SER A 109 -22.66 7.46 28.92
N LYS A 110 -23.65 8.36 28.83
CA LYS A 110 -24.81 8.13 27.97
C LYS A 110 -24.33 8.18 26.53
N GLY A 111 -24.80 7.24 25.70
CA GLY A 111 -24.59 7.32 24.25
C GLY A 111 -25.15 8.63 23.67
N ILE A 112 -24.70 8.96 22.45
CA ILE A 112 -25.01 10.21 21.74
C ILE A 112 -26.51 10.51 21.80
N ASP A 113 -26.89 11.75 22.14
CA ASP A 113 -28.31 12.11 22.24
C ASP A 113 -29.00 11.96 20.87
N PRO A 114 -30.11 11.21 20.76
CA PRO A 114 -30.81 11.02 19.49
C PRO A 114 -31.27 12.33 18.82
N ARG A 115 -31.40 13.43 19.57
CA ARG A 115 -31.70 14.76 19.03
C ARG A 115 -30.50 15.39 18.34
N LEU A 116 -29.29 15.18 18.87
CA LEU A 116 -28.03 15.63 18.26
C LEU A 116 -27.79 14.89 16.94
N GLU A 117 -27.96 13.57 16.95
CA GLU A 117 -27.92 12.76 15.72
C GLU A 117 -29.07 13.14 14.76
N GLY A 118 -30.25 13.51 15.27
CA GLY A 118 -31.37 14.00 14.47
C GLY A 118 -31.07 15.31 13.71
N ILE A 119 -30.44 16.29 14.35
CA ILE A 119 -30.01 17.54 13.68
C ILE A 119 -28.94 17.25 12.63
N VAL A 120 -27.95 16.42 12.98
CA VAL A 120 -26.86 16.03 12.06
C VAL A 120 -27.42 15.25 10.85
N ASN A 121 -28.35 14.32 11.04
CA ASN A 121 -29.02 13.60 9.95
C ASN A 121 -29.82 14.55 9.04
N ARG A 122 -30.51 15.57 9.58
CA ARG A 122 -31.20 16.60 8.78
C ARG A 122 -30.22 17.43 7.94
N MET A 123 -29.06 17.78 8.51
CA MET A 123 -27.98 18.44 7.75
C MET A 123 -27.44 17.57 6.63
N PHE A 124 -27.23 16.27 6.87
CA PHE A 124 -26.82 15.33 5.82
C PHE A 124 -27.86 15.19 4.70
N GLN A 125 -29.15 15.09 5.04
CA GLN A 125 -30.24 15.08 4.05
C GLN A 125 -30.21 16.35 3.20
N ARG A 126 -30.15 17.53 3.83
CA ARG A 126 -30.04 18.82 3.14
C ARG A 126 -28.81 18.88 2.22
N CYS A 127 -27.64 18.37 2.64
CA CYS A 127 -26.45 18.33 1.78
C CYS A 127 -26.60 17.39 0.57
N LEU A 128 -27.39 16.31 0.69
CA LEU A 128 -27.70 15.42 -0.44
C LEU A 128 -28.74 16.06 -1.38
N ASP A 129 -29.79 16.67 -0.84
CA ASP A 129 -30.82 17.41 -1.59
C ASP A 129 -30.25 18.64 -2.33
N ASP A 130 -29.32 19.37 -1.70
CA ASP A 130 -28.55 20.48 -2.32
C ASP A 130 -27.47 19.98 -3.31
N ASN A 131 -27.38 18.67 -3.58
CA ASN A 131 -26.41 18.01 -4.47
C ASN A 131 -24.92 18.23 -4.07
N GLN A 132 -24.66 18.49 -2.80
CA GLN A 132 -23.33 18.80 -2.25
C GLN A 132 -22.60 17.54 -1.75
N TYR A 133 -22.49 16.53 -2.64
CA TYR A 133 -21.93 15.21 -2.32
C TYR A 133 -20.51 15.26 -1.74
N ARG A 134 -19.66 16.19 -2.18
CA ARG A 134 -18.28 16.35 -1.65
C ARG A 134 -18.27 16.80 -0.19
N GLN A 135 -19.17 17.71 0.17
CA GLN A 135 -19.37 18.20 1.54
C GLN A 135 -19.97 17.10 2.42
N ALA A 136 -20.99 16.38 1.92
CA ALA A 136 -21.57 15.24 2.61
C ALA A 136 -20.52 14.13 2.87
N LEU A 137 -19.65 13.85 1.90
CA LEU A 137 -18.55 12.89 2.02
C LEU A 137 -17.51 13.31 3.08
N GLY A 138 -17.10 14.58 3.09
CA GLY A 138 -16.18 15.12 4.09
C GLY A 138 -16.75 15.00 5.51
N LEU A 139 -17.99 15.44 5.69
CA LEU A 139 -18.70 15.36 6.98
C LEU A 139 -18.95 13.90 7.40
N ALA A 140 -19.20 12.97 6.46
CA ALA A 140 -19.33 11.54 6.75
C ALA A 140 -18.00 10.92 7.24
N LEU A 141 -16.87 11.37 6.70
CA LEU A 141 -15.54 10.95 7.15
C LEU A 141 -15.17 11.55 8.51
N GLU A 142 -15.52 12.81 8.79
CA GLU A 142 -15.29 13.44 10.11
C GLU A 142 -16.16 12.82 11.21
N THR A 143 -17.40 12.44 10.88
CA THR A 143 -18.35 11.81 11.81
C THR A 143 -18.19 10.29 11.95
N HIS A 144 -17.25 9.68 11.21
CA HIS A 144 -17.08 8.23 11.09
C HIS A 144 -18.34 7.46 10.61
N ARG A 145 -19.30 8.14 9.94
CA ARG A 145 -20.59 7.59 9.46
C ARG A 145 -20.45 6.91 8.09
N MET A 146 -20.07 5.64 8.10
CA MET A 146 -19.88 4.83 6.87
C MET A 146 -21.16 4.65 6.04
N ASP A 147 -22.33 4.69 6.68
CA ASP A 147 -23.65 4.62 6.04
C ASP A 147 -23.92 5.81 5.11
N ILE A 148 -23.54 7.02 5.55
CA ILE A 148 -23.69 8.22 4.72
C ILE A 148 -22.56 8.33 3.70
N PHE A 149 -21.36 7.85 4.02
CA PHE A 149 -20.26 7.76 3.06
C PHE A 149 -20.65 6.92 1.82
N GLU A 150 -21.25 5.75 2.04
CA GLU A 150 -21.78 4.90 0.95
C GLU A 150 -22.94 5.59 0.21
N ALA A 151 -23.91 6.17 0.93
CA ALA A 151 -25.06 6.85 0.32
C ALA A 151 -24.65 8.07 -0.53
N ALA A 152 -23.71 8.90 -0.05
CA ALA A 152 -23.23 10.09 -0.76
C ALA A 152 -22.47 9.75 -2.05
N ILE A 153 -21.83 8.58 -2.11
CA ILE A 153 -21.20 8.07 -3.34
C ILE A 153 -22.28 7.53 -4.29
N MET A 154 -23.19 6.67 -3.81
CA MET A 154 -24.22 6.04 -4.64
C MET A 154 -25.27 7.00 -5.21
N GLN A 155 -25.55 8.12 -4.53
CA GLN A 155 -26.51 9.13 -4.99
C GLN A 155 -25.91 10.19 -5.93
N SER A 156 -24.59 10.19 -6.14
CA SER A 156 -23.92 11.21 -6.95
C SER A 156 -23.99 10.94 -8.46
N ASP A 157 -24.11 12.00 -9.26
CA ASP A 157 -24.12 11.93 -10.74
C ASP A 157 -22.81 11.32 -11.33
N ASP A 158 -21.69 11.48 -10.62
CA ASP A 158 -20.37 10.99 -11.00
C ASP A 158 -19.77 10.12 -9.89
N VAL A 159 -20.27 8.88 -9.80
CA VAL A 159 -19.80 7.87 -8.86
C VAL A 159 -18.29 7.59 -9.01
N SER A 160 -17.73 7.68 -10.24
CA SER A 160 -16.31 7.39 -10.50
C SER A 160 -15.38 8.49 -9.99
N GLY A 161 -15.71 9.74 -10.27
CA GLY A 161 -15.02 10.90 -9.73
C GLY A 161 -15.18 11.02 -8.21
N MET A 162 -16.33 10.65 -7.65
CA MET A 162 -16.54 10.62 -6.20
C MET A 162 -15.74 9.51 -5.52
N LEU A 163 -15.64 8.31 -6.10
CA LEU A 163 -14.79 7.23 -5.59
C LEU A 163 -13.30 7.62 -5.60
N SER A 164 -12.83 8.24 -6.69
CA SER A 164 -11.46 8.74 -6.82
C SER A 164 -11.15 9.85 -5.79
N TYR A 165 -12.08 10.79 -5.61
CA TYR A 165 -11.99 11.85 -4.60
C TYR A 165 -11.99 11.27 -3.18
N ALA A 166 -12.88 10.32 -2.88
CA ALA A 166 -12.96 9.63 -1.59
C ALA A 166 -11.66 8.90 -1.25
N PHE A 167 -11.02 8.24 -2.22
CA PHE A 167 -9.70 7.62 -2.04
C PHE A 167 -8.62 8.66 -1.73
N GLN A 168 -8.54 9.76 -2.49
CA GLN A 168 -7.58 10.83 -2.24
C GLN A 168 -7.74 11.47 -0.85
N VAL A 169 -8.98 11.74 -0.44
CA VAL A 169 -9.31 12.27 0.90
C VAL A 169 -8.95 11.25 1.99
N ALA A 170 -9.27 9.97 1.79
CA ALA A 170 -8.92 8.91 2.73
C ALA A 170 -7.39 8.76 2.93
N MET A 171 -6.59 8.92 1.87
CA MET A 171 -5.13 8.82 1.96
C MET A 171 -4.47 10.07 2.55
N SER A 172 -5.04 11.26 2.34
CA SER A 172 -4.44 12.54 2.75
C SER A 172 -4.87 13.03 4.13
N LEU A 173 -6.14 12.84 4.52
CA LEU A 173 -6.67 13.37 5.78
C LEU A 173 -6.73 12.35 6.92
N ILE A 174 -6.94 11.06 6.63
CA ILE A 174 -7.19 10.06 7.68
C ILE A 174 -5.87 9.58 8.32
N GLN A 175 -5.58 10.14 9.49
CA GLN A 175 -4.41 9.78 10.31
C GLN A 175 -4.55 8.40 10.97
N ASN A 176 -5.75 8.04 11.45
CA ASN A 176 -5.98 6.77 12.16
C ASN A 176 -6.04 5.59 11.16
N ARG A 177 -5.02 4.72 11.18
CA ARG A 177 -4.92 3.52 10.32
C ARG A 177 -6.12 2.58 10.46
N GLY A 178 -6.69 2.44 11.67
CA GLY A 178 -7.85 1.58 11.90
C GLY A 178 -9.07 2.06 11.11
N PHE A 179 -9.43 3.33 11.26
CA PHE A 179 -10.54 3.93 10.51
C PHE A 179 -10.25 3.98 9.00
N ARG A 180 -9.02 4.34 8.58
CA ARG A 180 -8.63 4.33 7.18
C ARG A 180 -8.78 2.96 6.52
N ASN A 181 -8.44 1.88 7.23
CA ASN A 181 -8.66 0.52 6.75
C ASN A 181 -10.15 0.18 6.59
N THR A 182 -11.04 0.69 7.45
CA THR A 182 -12.50 0.53 7.30
C THR A 182 -13.03 1.29 6.09
N VAL A 183 -12.59 2.54 5.89
CA VAL A 183 -12.95 3.35 4.71
C VAL A 183 -12.47 2.69 3.42
N LEU A 184 -11.23 2.19 3.37
CA LEU A 184 -10.72 1.46 2.21
C LEU A 184 -11.48 0.15 1.94
N ARG A 185 -11.89 -0.58 2.98
CA ARG A 185 -12.74 -1.78 2.83
C ARG A 185 -14.09 -1.45 2.18
N CYS A 186 -14.71 -0.35 2.60
CA CYS A 186 -15.95 0.16 1.98
C CYS A 186 -15.73 0.55 0.51
N LEU A 187 -14.66 1.30 0.20
CA LEU A 187 -14.30 1.66 -1.18
C LEU A 187 -14.08 0.40 -2.05
N VAL A 188 -13.39 -0.63 -1.55
CA VAL A 188 -13.22 -1.90 -2.27
C VAL A 188 -14.55 -2.60 -2.58
N SER A 189 -15.52 -2.60 -1.65
CA SER A 189 -16.87 -3.11 -1.95
C SER A 189 -17.62 -2.27 -2.97
N LEU A 190 -17.46 -0.94 -2.94
CA LEU A 190 -18.10 -0.04 -3.91
C LEU A 190 -17.52 -0.21 -5.33
N TYR A 191 -16.19 -0.25 -5.47
CA TYR A 191 -15.52 -0.53 -6.75
C TYR A 191 -15.93 -1.89 -7.33
N ARG A 192 -16.12 -2.92 -6.47
CA ARG A 192 -16.58 -4.25 -6.89
C ARG A 192 -18.04 -4.28 -7.36
N ASN A 193 -18.90 -3.44 -6.79
CA ASN A 193 -20.34 -3.38 -7.10
C ASN A 193 -20.67 -2.46 -8.28
N LEU A 194 -19.68 -1.74 -8.82
CA LEU A 194 -19.85 -0.85 -9.96
C LEU A 194 -20.08 -1.64 -11.26
N GLY A 195 -20.94 -1.13 -12.16
CA GLY A 195 -21.31 -1.84 -13.40
C GLY A 195 -20.13 -2.14 -14.35
N THR A 196 -19.07 -1.34 -14.26
CA THR A 196 -17.74 -1.65 -14.79
C THR A 196 -16.74 -1.47 -13.64
N PRO A 197 -16.26 -2.56 -13.00
CA PRO A 197 -15.36 -2.44 -11.85
C PRO A 197 -14.03 -1.78 -12.22
N ASP A 198 -13.62 -0.77 -11.46
CA ASP A 198 -12.28 -0.19 -11.54
C ASP A 198 -11.31 -1.05 -10.73
N TYR A 199 -10.60 -1.93 -11.42
CA TYR A 199 -9.63 -2.82 -10.80
C TYR A 199 -8.35 -2.11 -10.37
N VAL A 200 -7.95 -1.00 -11.01
CA VAL A 200 -6.70 -0.30 -10.72
C VAL A 200 -6.80 0.40 -9.36
N ASN A 201 -7.82 1.24 -9.17
CA ASN A 201 -8.06 1.91 -7.89
C ASN A 201 -8.39 0.89 -6.78
N MET A 202 -9.10 -0.19 -7.10
CA MET A 202 -9.36 -1.25 -6.12
C MET A 202 -8.08 -2.00 -5.71
N CYS A 203 -7.15 -2.28 -6.63
CA CYS A 203 -5.86 -2.87 -6.29
C CYS A 203 -4.97 -1.91 -5.48
N GLN A 204 -4.96 -0.61 -5.78
CA GLN A 204 -4.29 0.39 -4.94
C GLN A 204 -4.84 0.36 -3.50
N CYS A 205 -6.17 0.32 -3.32
CA CYS A 205 -6.77 0.14 -2.00
C CYS A 205 -6.25 -1.13 -1.30
N LEU A 206 -6.22 -2.28 -2.00
CA LEU A 206 -5.79 -3.56 -1.43
C LEU A 206 -4.30 -3.59 -1.03
N ILE A 207 -3.42 -2.88 -1.74
CA ILE A 207 -2.02 -2.65 -1.32
C ILE A 207 -1.99 -1.91 0.04
N PHE A 208 -2.79 -0.86 0.21
CA PHE A 208 -2.85 -0.10 1.47
C PHE A 208 -3.53 -0.86 2.62
N LEU A 209 -4.37 -1.87 2.33
CA LEU A 209 -4.89 -2.81 3.34
C LEU A 209 -3.82 -3.77 3.89
N ASP A 210 -2.77 -4.09 3.13
CA ASP A 210 -1.94 -5.30 3.29
C ASP A 210 -2.77 -6.61 3.23
N ASP A 211 -3.70 -6.71 2.25
CA ASP A 211 -4.50 -7.92 1.99
C ASP A 211 -4.08 -8.63 0.68
N PRO A 212 -3.07 -9.52 0.72
CA PRO A 212 -2.58 -10.23 -0.48
C PRO A 212 -3.52 -11.35 -0.93
N LEU A 213 -4.43 -11.83 -0.07
CA LEU A 213 -5.36 -12.91 -0.41
C LEU A 213 -6.47 -12.38 -1.33
N ALA A 214 -7.03 -11.22 -1.00
CA ALA A 214 -8.00 -10.53 -1.84
C ALA A 214 -7.46 -10.20 -3.25
N VAL A 215 -6.17 -9.87 -3.36
CA VAL A 215 -5.49 -9.65 -4.65
C VAL A 215 -5.30 -10.96 -5.42
N ALA A 216 -4.88 -12.04 -4.76
CA ALA A 216 -4.73 -13.33 -5.41
C ALA A 216 -6.07 -13.91 -5.91
N GLU A 217 -7.15 -13.80 -5.12
CA GLU A 217 -8.51 -14.16 -5.55
C GLU A 217 -9.01 -13.32 -6.74
N LEU A 218 -8.61 -12.05 -6.81
CA LEU A 218 -8.95 -11.15 -7.89
C LEU A 218 -8.24 -11.54 -9.19
N LEU A 219 -6.93 -11.82 -9.12
CA LEU A 219 -6.15 -12.25 -10.28
C LEU A 219 -6.60 -13.63 -10.79
N ASP A 220 -6.95 -14.55 -9.90
CA ASP A 220 -7.55 -15.85 -10.25
C ASP A 220 -8.93 -15.70 -10.92
N ARG A 221 -9.77 -14.78 -10.43
CA ARG A 221 -11.08 -14.49 -11.02
C ARG A 221 -10.97 -13.86 -12.41
N LEU A 222 -9.98 -13.00 -12.62
CA LEU A 222 -9.72 -12.35 -13.92
C LEU A 222 -9.04 -13.30 -14.91
N SER A 223 -8.11 -14.15 -14.47
CA SER A 223 -7.44 -15.14 -15.33
C SER A 223 -8.40 -16.21 -15.86
N LYS A 224 -9.49 -16.50 -15.12
CA LYS A 224 -10.61 -17.36 -15.54
C LYS A 224 -11.70 -16.63 -16.35
N GLY A 225 -11.54 -15.33 -16.58
CA GLY A 225 -12.49 -14.50 -17.32
C GLY A 225 -12.36 -14.56 -18.84
N SER A 226 -12.98 -13.58 -19.52
CA SER A 226 -12.79 -13.35 -20.96
C SER A 226 -11.37 -12.88 -21.28
N HIS A 227 -11.01 -12.85 -22.56
CA HIS A 227 -9.70 -12.38 -23.00
C HIS A 227 -9.37 -10.97 -22.46
N ASP A 228 -10.35 -10.05 -22.47
CA ASP A 228 -10.19 -8.69 -21.95
C ASP A 228 -9.92 -8.67 -20.43
N CYS A 229 -10.53 -9.60 -19.67
CA CYS A 229 -10.22 -9.79 -18.24
C CYS A 229 -8.78 -10.28 -18.01
N VAL A 230 -8.23 -11.10 -18.92
CA VAL A 230 -6.84 -11.56 -18.84
C VAL A 230 -5.86 -10.42 -19.16
N LEU A 231 -6.16 -9.56 -20.15
CA LEU A 231 -5.37 -8.36 -20.41
C LEU A 231 -5.39 -7.40 -19.22
N MET A 232 -6.57 -7.22 -18.60
CA MET A 232 -6.72 -6.45 -17.36
C MET A 232 -5.91 -7.07 -16.20
N ALA A 233 -5.89 -8.39 -16.06
CA ALA A 233 -5.04 -9.07 -15.05
C ALA A 233 -3.55 -8.81 -15.26
N TYR A 234 -3.07 -8.78 -16.52
CA TYR A 234 -1.68 -8.44 -16.81
C TYR A 234 -1.36 -6.96 -16.51
N GLN A 235 -2.27 -6.02 -16.83
CA GLN A 235 -2.11 -4.61 -16.46
C GLN A 235 -1.98 -4.45 -14.93
N ILE A 236 -2.90 -5.06 -14.16
CA ILE A 236 -2.86 -5.07 -12.70
C ILE A 236 -1.57 -5.71 -12.18
N ALA A 237 -1.04 -6.75 -12.83
CA ALA A 237 0.21 -7.38 -12.41
C ALA A 237 1.44 -6.46 -12.61
N PHE A 238 1.49 -5.66 -13.68
CA PHE A 238 2.52 -4.63 -13.85
C PHE A 238 2.34 -3.48 -12.84
N ASP A 239 1.13 -2.95 -12.66
CA ASP A 239 0.82 -1.90 -11.69
C ASP A 239 1.18 -2.33 -10.26
N LEU A 240 0.91 -3.59 -9.91
CA LEU A 240 1.24 -4.18 -8.61
C LEU A 240 2.75 -4.36 -8.43
N TYR A 241 3.48 -4.75 -9.47
CA TYR A 241 4.94 -4.87 -9.44
C TYR A 241 5.63 -3.50 -9.23
N GLU A 242 5.10 -2.42 -9.81
CA GLU A 242 5.64 -1.06 -9.60
C GLU A 242 5.19 -0.44 -8.26
N SER A 243 3.96 -0.70 -7.82
CA SER A 243 3.34 -0.01 -6.67
C SER A 243 3.46 -0.72 -5.32
N ALA A 244 3.63 -2.05 -5.28
CA ALA A 244 3.61 -2.83 -4.05
C ALA A 244 5.02 -3.10 -3.49
N THR A 245 5.07 -3.57 -2.23
CA THR A 245 6.35 -3.98 -1.62
C THR A 245 6.73 -5.41 -2.03
N GLN A 246 8.02 -5.72 -2.09
CA GLN A 246 8.51 -7.07 -2.41
C GLN A 246 7.95 -8.16 -1.47
N GLN A 247 7.68 -7.81 -0.21
CA GLN A 247 7.05 -8.72 0.76
C GLN A 247 5.57 -8.99 0.40
N PHE A 248 4.84 -7.97 -0.08
CA PHE A 248 3.47 -8.14 -0.57
C PHE A 248 3.44 -8.99 -1.83
N LEU A 249 4.29 -8.69 -2.82
CA LEU A 249 4.43 -9.46 -4.06
C LEU A 249 4.76 -10.93 -3.77
N GLY A 250 5.71 -11.21 -2.87
CA GLY A 250 6.03 -12.58 -2.44
C GLY A 250 4.84 -13.33 -1.81
N ARG A 251 4.01 -12.66 -1.01
CA ARG A 251 2.78 -13.24 -0.44
C ARG A 251 1.72 -13.49 -1.51
N VAL A 252 1.51 -12.55 -2.44
CA VAL A 252 0.56 -12.70 -3.57
C VAL A 252 0.99 -13.85 -4.49
N LEU A 253 2.27 -13.95 -4.84
CA LEU A 253 2.84 -15.07 -5.60
C LEU A 253 2.65 -16.40 -4.86
N GLN A 254 2.85 -16.45 -3.54
CA GLN A 254 2.62 -17.67 -2.76
C GLN A 254 1.13 -18.07 -2.75
N ALA A 255 0.21 -17.11 -2.63
CA ALA A 255 -1.23 -17.37 -2.69
C ALA A 255 -1.68 -17.82 -4.09
N LEU A 256 -1.22 -17.15 -5.14
CA LEU A 256 -1.50 -17.52 -6.54
C LEU A 256 -1.01 -18.95 -6.86
N ARG A 257 0.19 -19.31 -6.37
CA ARG A 257 0.75 -20.68 -6.48
C ARG A 257 -0.01 -21.73 -5.67
N ALA A 258 -0.71 -21.34 -4.60
CA ALA A 258 -1.56 -22.25 -3.83
C ALA A 258 -2.92 -22.50 -4.51
N THR A 259 -3.41 -21.55 -5.32
CA THR A 259 -4.62 -21.69 -6.14
C THR A 259 -4.34 -22.36 -7.50
N ALA A 260 -3.08 -22.39 -7.95
CA ALA A 260 -2.66 -23.04 -9.20
C ALA A 260 -2.89 -24.57 -9.20
N PRO A 261 -3.36 -25.19 -10.32
CA PRO A 261 -3.61 -26.64 -10.40
C PRO A 261 -2.40 -27.54 -10.14
N ILE A 262 -1.18 -27.06 -10.43
CA ILE A 262 0.08 -27.78 -10.16
C ILE A 262 1.06 -26.89 -9.36
N PRO A 263 1.05 -26.96 -8.01
CA PRO A 263 1.98 -26.19 -7.16
C PRO A 263 3.47 -26.51 -7.36
N GLY A 264 3.81 -27.59 -8.08
CA GLY A 264 5.18 -28.06 -8.31
C GLY A 264 5.85 -27.59 -9.61
N ALA A 265 5.11 -27.00 -10.56
CA ALA A 265 5.68 -26.60 -11.86
C ALA A 265 6.55 -25.33 -11.76
N LEU A 266 6.22 -24.43 -10.84
CA LEU A 266 6.84 -23.11 -10.64
C LEU A 266 8.09 -23.15 -9.73
N MET A 267 8.84 -24.24 -9.75
CA MET A 267 10.20 -24.23 -9.19
C MET A 267 11.13 -23.42 -10.10
N VAL A 268 11.65 -22.31 -9.57
CA VAL A 268 12.79 -21.61 -10.17
C VAL A 268 13.90 -22.63 -10.43
N LYS A 269 14.28 -22.82 -11.69
CA LYS A 269 15.35 -23.75 -12.05
C LYS A 269 16.64 -23.26 -11.37
N PRO A 270 17.30 -24.07 -10.52
CA PRO A 270 18.62 -23.70 -9.99
C PRO A 270 19.64 -23.79 -11.13
N VAL A 271 19.86 -22.66 -11.80
CA VAL A 271 20.87 -22.51 -12.86
C VAL A 271 22.26 -22.60 -12.22
N VAL A 272 23.17 -23.29 -12.91
CA VAL A 272 24.55 -23.61 -12.46
C VAL A 272 24.64 -24.60 -11.28
N LYS A 273 24.66 -25.90 -11.61
CA LYS A 273 25.70 -26.77 -11.03
C LYS A 273 26.99 -26.53 -11.82
N PRO A 274 28.12 -26.13 -11.21
CA PRO A 274 29.36 -25.93 -11.94
C PRO A 274 29.89 -27.29 -12.47
N SER A 275 30.12 -27.37 -13.77
CA SER A 275 30.67 -28.58 -14.40
C SER A 275 32.20 -28.58 -14.30
N THR A 276 32.76 -29.53 -13.56
CA THR A 276 34.20 -29.84 -13.55
C THR A 276 34.47 -31.19 -14.20
N THR A 277 34.62 -31.17 -15.53
CA THR A 277 35.04 -32.36 -16.30
C THR A 277 36.52 -32.67 -16.06
N THR A 278 36.80 -33.76 -15.34
CA THR A 278 38.08 -34.48 -15.42
C THR A 278 37.79 -35.96 -15.64
N ALA A 279 38.26 -36.53 -16.75
CA ALA A 279 37.90 -37.88 -17.16
C ALA A 279 39.02 -38.90 -16.91
N THR A 280 38.67 -40.04 -16.31
CA THR A 280 39.47 -41.28 -16.39
C THR A 280 38.53 -42.49 -16.51
N LYS A 281 39.01 -43.53 -17.20
CA LYS A 281 38.36 -44.86 -17.37
C LYS A 281 38.53 -45.68 -16.07
N THR A 282 37.83 -46.79 -15.79
CA THR A 282 37.56 -47.98 -16.65
C THR A 282 36.31 -48.80 -16.22
N THR A 283 36.02 -49.83 -17.03
CA THR A 283 35.26 -51.08 -16.75
C THR A 283 35.29 -51.59 -15.30
N GLU A 284 34.34 -52.40 -14.83
CA GLU A 284 33.75 -53.60 -15.49
C GLU A 284 32.30 -53.92 -15.06
N ALA A 285 31.73 -55.06 -15.47
CA ALA A 285 30.30 -55.39 -15.31
C ALA A 285 30.03 -56.74 -14.61
N SER A 286 28.89 -56.87 -13.91
CA SER A 286 28.32 -58.18 -13.54
C SER A 286 26.83 -58.16 -13.14
N THR A 287 26.02 -58.89 -13.92
CA THR A 287 24.87 -59.75 -13.53
C THR A 287 23.66 -59.22 -12.75
N GLU A 288 22.48 -59.52 -13.30
CA GLU A 288 21.17 -59.54 -12.63
C GLU A 288 21.06 -60.69 -11.60
N SER A 289 20.09 -60.60 -10.67
CA SER A 289 19.46 -61.75 -10.00
C SER A 289 18.11 -61.36 -9.40
N THR A 290 17.03 -61.97 -9.87
CA THR A 290 15.69 -61.85 -9.31
C THR A 290 15.47 -62.81 -8.14
N ASN A 291 14.68 -62.42 -7.14
CA ASN A 291 13.85 -63.37 -6.39
C ASN A 291 12.61 -62.68 -5.78
N MET A 292 11.52 -63.42 -5.68
CA MET A 292 10.32 -63.05 -4.90
C MET A 292 10.22 -64.01 -3.71
N GLU A 293 9.75 -63.53 -2.55
CA GLU A 293 8.71 -64.21 -1.76
C GLU A 293 8.20 -63.34 -0.60
N VAL A 294 6.89 -63.45 -0.38
CA VAL A 294 6.05 -63.03 0.77
C VAL A 294 6.48 -63.69 2.09
N ASP A 295 6.12 -63.24 3.30
CA ASP A 295 5.26 -62.12 3.75
C ASP A 295 5.89 -61.48 5.05
N GLU A 296 5.28 -60.81 6.04
CA GLU A 296 3.89 -60.65 6.51
C GLU A 296 3.72 -59.27 7.25
N GLU A 297 2.65 -59.08 8.04
CA GLU A 297 2.21 -57.80 8.62
C GLU A 297 3.05 -57.18 9.76
N THR A 298 3.12 -55.84 9.80
CA THR A 298 2.57 -55.07 10.94
C THR A 298 2.23 -53.63 10.51
N ALA A 299 1.00 -53.17 10.74
CA ALA A 299 0.47 -51.93 10.13
C ALA A 299 -0.05 -50.90 11.15
N ALA A 300 0.33 -49.62 10.96
CA ALA A 300 -0.44 -48.39 11.25
C ALA A 300 0.42 -47.12 11.07
N PRO A 301 -0.17 -45.96 10.72
CA PRO A 301 -1.22 -45.73 9.73
C PRO A 301 -0.74 -44.75 8.63
N ALA A 302 -1.50 -44.62 7.53
CA ALA A 302 -1.11 -43.79 6.39
C ALA A 302 -1.14 -42.28 6.68
N GLY A 303 -0.10 -41.57 6.23
CA GLY A 303 -0.15 -40.13 5.92
C GLY A 303 -0.34 -39.95 4.41
N GLU A 304 -1.18 -39.01 4.00
CA GLU A 304 -1.55 -38.83 2.58
C GLU A 304 -0.43 -38.18 1.76
N GLU A 305 0.37 -38.98 1.06
CA GLU A 305 1.23 -38.48 -0.02
C GLU A 305 0.36 -37.99 -1.19
N LYS A 306 0.19 -36.66 -1.31
CA LYS A 306 -0.49 -36.06 -2.45
C LYS A 306 0.32 -36.26 -3.73
N ALA A 307 -0.11 -37.24 -4.54
CA ALA A 307 0.52 -37.62 -5.79
C ALA A 307 0.76 -36.42 -6.74
N GLN A 308 1.94 -36.41 -7.37
CA GLN A 308 2.35 -35.37 -8.31
C GLN A 308 1.52 -35.45 -9.59
N ARG A 309 0.61 -34.49 -9.82
CA ARG A 309 -0.08 -34.33 -11.12
C ARG A 309 0.91 -33.76 -12.13
N SER A 310 1.15 -34.47 -13.23
CA SER A 310 1.98 -33.98 -14.35
C SER A 310 1.17 -33.06 -15.29
N VAL A 311 1.87 -32.20 -16.03
CA VAL A 311 1.30 -31.26 -17.01
C VAL A 311 0.39 -31.96 -18.05
N GLU A 312 0.70 -33.22 -18.36
CA GLU A 312 -0.03 -34.05 -19.31
C GLU A 312 -1.43 -34.47 -18.80
N SER A 313 -1.65 -34.44 -17.48
CA SER A 313 -2.92 -34.83 -16.83
C SER A 313 -3.97 -33.71 -16.75
N LEU A 314 -3.67 -32.53 -17.29
CA LEU A 314 -4.56 -31.36 -17.32
C LEU A 314 -5.43 -31.33 -18.60
N ASN A 315 -6.69 -30.94 -18.44
CA ASN A 315 -7.60 -30.58 -19.54
C ASN A 315 -7.08 -29.36 -20.32
N ALA A 316 -7.58 -29.13 -21.54
CA ALA A 316 -7.16 -27.99 -22.36
C ALA A 316 -7.37 -26.63 -21.65
N GLU A 317 -8.51 -26.45 -20.98
CA GLU A 317 -8.82 -25.25 -20.19
C GLU A 317 -7.93 -25.11 -18.94
N GLU A 318 -7.57 -26.23 -18.29
CA GLU A 318 -6.65 -26.22 -17.14
C GLU A 318 -5.21 -25.88 -17.58
N ARG A 319 -4.79 -26.29 -18.79
CA ARG A 319 -3.48 -25.92 -19.36
C ARG A 319 -3.42 -24.43 -19.71
N GLU A 320 -4.47 -23.90 -20.36
CA GLU A 320 -4.54 -22.47 -20.65
C GLU A 320 -4.59 -21.63 -19.36
N GLN A 321 -5.28 -22.08 -18.32
CA GLN A 321 -5.25 -21.45 -17.00
C GLN A 321 -3.86 -21.52 -16.35
N GLN A 322 -3.14 -22.64 -16.47
CA GLN A 322 -1.75 -22.74 -15.99
C GLN A 322 -0.83 -21.76 -16.75
N GLU A 323 -0.92 -21.68 -18.08
CA GLU A 323 -0.14 -20.74 -18.90
C GLU A 323 -0.43 -19.27 -18.53
N ARG A 324 -1.70 -18.91 -18.28
CA ARG A 324 -2.10 -17.57 -17.78
C ARG A 324 -1.54 -17.27 -16.38
N ILE A 325 -1.53 -18.26 -15.48
CA ILE A 325 -0.98 -18.13 -14.10
C ILE A 325 0.55 -18.07 -14.10
N ASP A 326 1.22 -18.81 -14.98
CA ASP A 326 2.67 -18.79 -15.14
C ASP A 326 3.13 -17.45 -15.72
N ALA A 327 2.40 -16.90 -16.71
CA ALA A 327 2.62 -15.55 -17.23
C ALA A 327 2.43 -14.46 -16.16
N LEU A 328 1.34 -14.52 -15.38
CA LEU A 328 1.14 -13.64 -14.22
C LEU A 328 2.28 -13.78 -13.20
N SER A 329 2.79 -15.00 -12.98
CA SER A 329 3.89 -15.26 -12.05
C SER A 329 5.23 -14.68 -12.50
N SER A 330 5.50 -14.66 -13.81
CA SER A 330 6.72 -14.05 -14.38
C SER A 330 6.65 -12.51 -14.39
N ILE A 331 5.46 -11.93 -14.64
CA ILE A 331 5.24 -10.48 -14.51
C ILE A 331 5.40 -10.03 -13.05
N LEU A 332 4.71 -10.68 -12.11
CA LEU A 332 4.81 -10.38 -10.68
C LEU A 332 6.18 -10.71 -10.07
N GLY A 333 6.94 -11.63 -10.71
CA GLY A 333 8.32 -11.94 -10.39
C GLY A 333 9.34 -10.92 -10.91
N GLY A 334 8.90 -9.93 -11.72
CA GLY A 334 9.73 -8.85 -12.24
C GLY A 334 10.56 -9.18 -13.48
N GLU A 335 10.73 -10.47 -13.82
CA GLU A 335 11.57 -10.96 -14.93
C GLU A 335 11.32 -10.19 -16.24
N VAL A 336 10.05 -10.15 -16.67
CA VAL A 336 9.63 -9.47 -17.92
C VAL A 336 9.90 -7.96 -17.87
N SER A 337 9.65 -7.33 -16.72
CA SER A 337 9.85 -5.89 -16.51
C SER A 337 11.34 -5.52 -16.55
N ILE A 338 12.19 -6.36 -15.96
CA ILE A 338 13.65 -6.20 -15.94
C ILE A 338 14.23 -6.38 -17.35
N ASP A 339 13.86 -7.44 -18.07
CA ASP A 339 14.34 -7.70 -19.43
C ASP A 339 13.93 -6.60 -20.42
N LEU A 340 12.69 -6.09 -20.33
CA LEU A 340 12.24 -4.99 -21.19
C LEU A 340 12.97 -3.68 -20.87
N HIS A 341 13.22 -3.37 -19.60
CA HIS A 341 13.98 -2.19 -19.19
C HIS A 341 15.45 -2.29 -19.62
N LEU A 342 16.07 -3.46 -19.47
CA LEU A 342 17.43 -3.77 -19.93
C LEU A 342 17.56 -3.60 -21.45
N GLN A 343 16.63 -4.17 -22.23
CA GLN A 343 16.61 -4.00 -23.69
C GLN A 343 16.42 -2.53 -24.11
N PHE A 344 15.62 -1.75 -23.37
CA PHE A 344 15.47 -0.32 -23.61
C PHE A 344 16.77 0.43 -23.34
N LEU A 345 17.41 0.24 -22.18
CA LEU A 345 18.65 0.92 -21.80
C LEU A 345 19.83 0.60 -22.73
N ILE A 346 19.94 -0.66 -23.19
CA ILE A 346 20.96 -1.07 -24.16
C ILE A 346 20.75 -0.38 -25.52
N ARG A 347 19.51 -0.29 -26.02
CA ARG A 347 19.18 0.29 -27.34
C ARG A 347 19.15 1.82 -27.35
N SER A 348 18.69 2.43 -26.26
CA SER A 348 18.50 3.89 -26.11
C SER A 348 19.66 4.55 -25.36
N ASN A 349 20.87 3.98 -25.47
CA ASN A 349 22.05 4.53 -24.82
C ASN A 349 22.52 5.84 -25.51
N HIS A 350 22.38 6.96 -24.82
CA HIS A 350 22.77 8.29 -25.29
C HIS A 350 23.92 8.93 -24.47
N THR A 351 24.75 8.12 -23.80
CA THR A 351 25.91 8.63 -23.04
C THR A 351 26.99 9.24 -23.95
N ASP A 352 27.49 10.44 -23.61
CA ASP A 352 28.67 11.00 -24.25
C ASP A 352 29.99 10.58 -23.55
N MET A 353 30.74 9.73 -24.24
CA MET A 353 32.05 9.23 -23.82
C MET A 353 33.14 10.33 -23.80
N LEU A 354 32.94 11.48 -24.47
CA LEU A 354 33.86 12.61 -24.43
C LEU A 354 33.86 13.30 -23.07
N ILE A 355 32.70 13.38 -22.39
CA ILE A 355 32.59 13.92 -21.02
C ILE A 355 33.44 13.09 -20.05
N LEU A 356 33.36 11.76 -20.14
CA LEU A 356 34.14 10.84 -19.32
C LEU A 356 35.66 10.93 -19.60
N LYS A 357 36.06 11.06 -20.86
CA LYS A 357 37.47 11.28 -21.26
C LYS A 357 38.01 12.60 -20.71
N ASN A 358 37.29 13.70 -20.91
CA ASN A 358 37.68 15.02 -20.39
C ASN A 358 37.77 15.04 -18.85
N THR A 359 36.85 14.35 -18.17
CA THR A 359 36.82 14.21 -16.71
C THR A 359 38.04 13.42 -16.21
N LYS A 360 38.32 12.27 -16.82
CA LYS A 360 39.49 11.43 -16.51
C LYS A 360 40.81 12.19 -16.71
N ASP A 361 40.98 12.91 -17.82
CA ASP A 361 42.25 13.55 -18.15
C ASP A 361 42.52 14.83 -17.32
N ALA A 362 41.49 15.42 -16.73
CA ALA A 362 41.62 16.50 -15.74
C ALA A 362 42.19 16.03 -14.38
N ILE A 363 42.17 14.73 -14.08
CA ILE A 363 42.35 14.22 -12.71
C ILE A 363 43.82 14.04 -12.31
N ARG A 364 44.13 14.56 -11.12
CA ARG A 364 45.46 14.48 -10.48
C ARG A 364 45.45 13.79 -9.11
N VAL A 365 44.28 13.49 -8.54
CA VAL A 365 44.10 13.05 -7.14
C VAL A 365 43.32 11.74 -7.08
N SER A 366 43.72 10.84 -6.17
CA SER A 366 43.14 9.50 -6.01
C SER A 366 41.63 9.49 -5.73
N ILE A 367 41.11 10.42 -4.94
CA ILE A 367 39.67 10.47 -4.62
C ILE A 367 38.79 10.73 -5.86
N CYS A 368 39.33 11.45 -6.85
CA CYS A 368 38.62 11.75 -8.10
C CYS A 368 38.59 10.54 -9.06
N HIS A 369 39.51 9.59 -8.91
CA HIS A 369 39.47 8.30 -9.62
C HIS A 369 38.19 7.55 -9.25
N THR A 370 37.97 7.33 -7.95
CA THR A 370 36.74 6.74 -7.41
C THR A 370 35.49 7.49 -7.88
N ALA A 371 35.49 8.83 -7.79
CA ALA A 371 34.36 9.65 -8.24
C ALA A 371 34.04 9.49 -9.73
N THR A 372 35.06 9.33 -10.59
CA THR A 372 34.88 9.13 -12.04
C THR A 372 34.37 7.75 -12.37
N VAL A 373 34.83 6.72 -11.66
CA VAL A 373 34.35 5.35 -11.85
C VAL A 373 32.89 5.22 -11.38
N ILE A 374 32.50 5.87 -10.29
CA ILE A 374 31.09 6.00 -9.85
C ILE A 374 30.27 6.80 -10.88
N ALA A 375 30.77 7.93 -11.39
CA ALA A 375 30.07 8.72 -12.40
C ALA A 375 29.81 7.91 -13.68
N ASN A 376 30.82 7.16 -14.15
CA ASN A 376 30.67 6.19 -15.24
C ASN A 376 29.62 5.13 -14.91
N ALA A 377 29.63 4.57 -13.69
CA ALA A 377 28.68 3.55 -13.26
C ALA A 377 27.22 4.04 -13.31
N PHE A 378 26.96 5.28 -12.89
CA PHE A 378 25.63 5.89 -12.99
C PHE A 378 25.25 6.27 -14.42
N MET A 379 26.17 6.82 -15.22
CA MET A 379 25.92 7.15 -16.63
C MET A 379 25.58 5.89 -17.46
N HIS A 380 26.20 4.76 -17.14
CA HIS A 380 26.03 3.49 -17.85
C HIS A 380 25.14 2.46 -17.11
N SER A 381 24.43 2.88 -16.05
CA SER A 381 23.60 2.01 -15.21
C SER A 381 22.60 1.19 -16.05
N GLY A 382 22.69 -0.14 -15.99
CA GLY A 382 21.82 -1.05 -16.74
C GLY A 382 22.00 -1.02 -18.27
N THR A 383 23.02 -0.31 -18.81
CA THR A 383 23.30 -0.29 -20.26
C THR A 383 24.21 -1.42 -20.71
N THR A 384 24.78 -2.20 -19.78
CA THR A 384 25.84 -3.22 -19.99
C THR A 384 27.13 -2.72 -20.66
N SER A 385 27.25 -1.42 -20.93
CA SER A 385 28.37 -0.82 -21.64
C SER A 385 29.53 -0.51 -20.70
N ASP A 386 30.43 -1.48 -20.51
CA ASP A 386 31.65 -1.34 -19.72
C ASP A 386 32.86 -0.86 -20.54
N GLN A 387 32.64 -0.38 -21.78
CA GLN A 387 33.66 0.06 -22.73
C GLN A 387 34.67 1.06 -22.12
N PHE A 388 34.20 2.03 -21.33
CA PHE A 388 35.09 2.97 -20.64
C PHE A 388 36.05 2.28 -19.68
N LEU A 389 35.64 1.20 -19.02
CA LEU A 389 36.49 0.44 -18.11
C LEU A 389 37.51 -0.39 -18.90
N ARG A 390 37.09 -1.03 -20.00
CA ARG A 390 37.96 -1.79 -20.91
C ARG A 390 39.06 -0.91 -21.53
N ASP A 391 38.71 0.28 -22.00
CA ASP A 391 39.65 1.25 -22.58
C ASP A 391 40.64 1.83 -21.55
N ASN A 392 40.38 1.68 -20.25
CA ASN A 392 41.14 2.33 -19.18
C ASN A 392 41.66 1.34 -18.11
N LEU A 393 41.84 0.07 -18.45
CA LEU A 393 42.32 -0.97 -17.53
C LEU A 393 43.64 -0.60 -16.81
N GLU A 394 44.63 -0.03 -17.50
CA GLU A 394 45.88 0.44 -16.87
C GLU A 394 45.70 1.59 -15.87
N TRP A 395 44.63 2.38 -16.01
CA TRP A 395 44.29 3.48 -15.12
C TRP A 395 43.46 2.97 -13.93
N LEU A 396 42.58 1.98 -14.14
CA LEU A 396 41.90 1.25 -13.08
C LEU A 396 42.86 0.43 -12.21
N ALA A 397 43.88 -0.21 -12.81
CA ALA A 397 44.88 -0.99 -12.08
C ALA A 397 45.72 -0.18 -11.07
N ARG A 398 45.73 1.16 -11.17
CA ARG A 398 46.37 2.09 -10.22
C ARG A 398 45.55 2.33 -8.96
N ALA A 399 44.29 1.90 -8.92
CA ALA A 399 43.46 1.95 -7.72
C ALA A 399 44.05 1.07 -6.60
N THR A 400 43.89 1.48 -5.35
CA THR A 400 44.36 0.74 -4.17
C THR A 400 43.24 0.60 -3.13
N ASN A 401 43.27 -0.49 -2.38
CA ASN A 401 42.33 -0.82 -1.30
C ASN A 401 40.86 -0.57 -1.72
N TRP A 402 40.14 0.28 -1.00
CA TRP A 402 38.75 0.67 -1.26
C TRP A 402 38.48 1.15 -2.70
N ALA A 403 39.42 1.81 -3.38
CA ALA A 403 39.22 2.23 -4.76
C ALA A 403 39.16 1.04 -5.74
N LYS A 404 39.80 -0.10 -5.42
CA LYS A 404 39.61 -1.35 -6.18
C LYS A 404 38.23 -1.94 -5.92
N LEU A 405 37.77 -1.93 -4.66
CA LEU A 405 36.43 -2.41 -4.30
C LEU A 405 35.36 -1.61 -5.03
N THR A 406 35.41 -0.28 -5.01
CA THR A 406 34.46 0.57 -5.75
C THR A 406 34.55 0.37 -7.28
N ALA A 407 35.75 0.14 -7.81
CA ALA A 407 35.91 -0.14 -9.24
C ALA A 407 35.23 -1.45 -9.65
N THR A 408 35.38 -2.53 -8.87
CA THR A 408 34.69 -3.80 -9.14
C THR A 408 33.19 -3.70 -8.88
N ALA A 409 32.77 -3.04 -7.79
CA ALA A 409 31.37 -2.77 -7.46
C ALA A 409 30.62 -2.06 -8.60
N SER A 410 31.31 -1.16 -9.31
CA SER A 410 30.75 -0.36 -10.41
C SER A 410 30.31 -1.20 -11.61
N LEU A 411 30.88 -2.39 -11.84
CA LEU A 411 30.39 -3.32 -12.86
C LEU A 411 28.95 -3.78 -12.54
N GLY A 412 28.63 -3.99 -11.26
CA GLY A 412 27.29 -4.40 -10.83
C GLY A 412 26.20 -3.38 -11.11
N VAL A 413 26.55 -2.08 -11.17
CA VAL A 413 25.64 -1.00 -11.58
C VAL A 413 25.47 -0.98 -13.09
N ILE A 414 26.57 -1.12 -13.86
CA ILE A 414 26.56 -1.11 -15.33
C ILE A 414 25.77 -2.31 -15.89
N HIS A 415 25.89 -3.47 -15.24
CA HIS A 415 25.18 -4.71 -15.60
C HIS A 415 23.92 -4.97 -14.75
N ARG A 416 23.39 -3.95 -14.05
CA ARG A 416 22.16 -4.07 -13.24
C ARG A 416 21.01 -4.66 -14.07
N GLY A 417 20.35 -5.69 -13.53
CA GLY A 417 19.26 -6.40 -14.20
C GLY A 417 19.69 -7.44 -15.24
N HIS A 418 20.98 -7.60 -15.57
CA HIS A 418 21.43 -8.64 -16.49
C HIS A 418 21.61 -10.00 -15.79
N GLU A 419 20.49 -10.54 -15.28
CA GLU A 419 20.51 -11.62 -14.30
C GLU A 419 21.11 -12.94 -14.79
N GLN A 420 20.87 -13.32 -16.05
CA GLN A 420 21.22 -14.65 -16.56
C GLN A 420 22.73 -14.86 -16.76
N GLU A 421 23.47 -13.81 -17.16
CA GLU A 421 24.92 -13.89 -17.41
C GLU A 421 25.77 -13.26 -16.29
N ALA A 422 25.16 -12.67 -15.26
CA ALA A 422 25.84 -11.96 -14.17
C ALA A 422 27.03 -12.74 -13.56
N LEU A 423 26.81 -14.02 -13.23
CA LEU A 423 27.83 -14.91 -12.68
C LEU A 423 28.99 -15.20 -13.66
N ALA A 424 28.71 -15.26 -14.96
CA ALA A 424 29.73 -15.49 -16.00
C ALA A 424 30.58 -14.23 -16.23
N LEU A 425 29.94 -13.07 -16.30
CA LEU A 425 30.59 -11.76 -16.43
C LEU A 425 31.48 -11.45 -15.21
N MET A 426 30.99 -11.72 -14.00
CA MET A 426 31.73 -11.47 -12.76
C MET A 426 32.73 -12.58 -12.40
N GLN A 427 32.82 -13.69 -13.15
CA GLN A 427 33.68 -14.83 -12.80
C GLN A 427 35.19 -14.50 -12.74
N SER A 428 35.63 -13.42 -13.39
CA SER A 428 37.00 -12.88 -13.32
C SER A 428 37.29 -12.05 -12.06
N TYR A 429 36.25 -11.65 -11.32
CA TYR A 429 36.31 -10.76 -10.15
C TYR A 429 35.77 -11.40 -8.86
N LEU A 430 35.08 -12.54 -8.95
CA LEU A 430 34.63 -13.33 -7.80
C LEU A 430 35.79 -14.13 -7.15
N PRO A 431 35.67 -14.51 -5.85
CA PRO A 431 36.65 -15.35 -5.16
C PRO A 431 37.00 -16.63 -5.91
N ARG A 432 38.26 -17.07 -5.79
CA ARG A 432 38.75 -18.36 -6.29
C ARG A 432 39.67 -19.01 -5.26
N ASP A 433 39.74 -20.35 -5.25
CA ASP A 433 40.58 -21.13 -4.31
C ASP A 433 42.09 -20.81 -4.37
N SER A 434 42.53 -20.10 -5.42
CA SER A 434 43.90 -19.62 -5.59
C SER A 434 44.10 -18.25 -4.93
N GLY A 435 44.16 -18.23 -3.59
CA GLY A 435 44.26 -17.01 -2.78
C GLY A 435 45.47 -16.13 -3.12
N ALA A 436 45.24 -15.06 -3.88
CA ALA A 436 46.26 -14.09 -4.27
C ALA A 436 46.28 -12.90 -3.28
N ALA A 437 47.44 -12.62 -2.68
CA ALA A 437 47.59 -11.53 -1.71
C ALA A 437 47.22 -10.17 -2.32
N GLY A 438 46.16 -9.54 -1.78
CA GLY A 438 45.63 -8.26 -2.27
C GLY A 438 44.41 -8.35 -3.19
N ALA A 439 43.88 -9.55 -3.46
CA ALA A 439 42.66 -9.75 -4.24
C ALA A 439 41.36 -9.40 -3.46
N GLY A 440 41.34 -9.61 -2.13
CA GLY A 440 40.12 -9.53 -1.29
C GLY A 440 39.26 -8.26 -1.43
N TYR A 441 39.85 -7.08 -1.68
CA TYR A 441 39.06 -5.86 -1.96
C TYR A 441 38.32 -5.93 -3.30
N SER A 442 38.93 -6.54 -4.32
CA SER A 442 38.26 -6.78 -5.61
C SER A 442 37.25 -7.91 -5.48
N GLU A 443 37.57 -8.97 -4.76
CA GLU A 443 36.70 -10.14 -4.57
C GLU A 443 35.43 -9.80 -3.77
N GLY A 444 35.57 -9.05 -2.67
CA GLY A 444 34.43 -8.45 -1.94
C GLY A 444 33.64 -7.46 -2.81
N GLY A 445 34.34 -6.64 -3.62
CA GLY A 445 33.69 -5.79 -4.63
C GLY A 445 32.92 -6.57 -5.71
N GLY A 446 33.35 -7.78 -6.03
CA GLY A 446 32.67 -8.69 -6.96
C GLY A 446 31.42 -9.33 -6.37
N LEU A 447 31.47 -9.75 -5.10
CA LEU A 447 30.29 -10.22 -4.36
C LEU A 447 29.26 -9.09 -4.19
N TYR A 448 29.70 -7.88 -3.83
CA TYR A 448 28.84 -6.70 -3.72
C TYR A 448 28.24 -6.29 -5.07
N ALA A 449 29.01 -6.33 -6.16
CA ALA A 449 28.50 -6.12 -7.52
C ALA A 449 27.40 -7.14 -7.89
N LEU A 450 27.57 -8.42 -7.54
CA LEU A 450 26.56 -9.45 -7.78
C LEU A 450 25.27 -9.15 -6.99
N GLY A 451 25.39 -8.71 -5.74
CA GLY A 451 24.26 -8.24 -4.93
C GLY A 451 23.53 -7.03 -5.53
N LEU A 452 24.26 -6.10 -6.18
CA LEU A 452 23.67 -4.95 -6.87
C LEU A 452 22.93 -5.33 -8.16
N ILE A 453 23.40 -6.34 -8.90
CA ILE A 453 22.73 -6.81 -10.13
C ILE A 453 21.36 -7.38 -9.80
N HIS A 454 21.29 -8.21 -8.75
CA HIS A 454 20.12 -8.98 -8.33
C HIS A 454 19.32 -8.33 -7.19
N ALA A 455 19.39 -6.99 -7.06
CA ALA A 455 18.65 -6.27 -6.03
C ALA A 455 17.14 -6.56 -6.11
N ASN A 456 16.54 -6.87 -4.96
CA ASN A 456 15.16 -7.34 -4.75
C ASN A 456 14.78 -8.72 -5.37
N HIS A 457 15.58 -9.27 -6.28
CA HIS A 457 15.21 -10.45 -7.10
C HIS A 457 16.12 -11.68 -6.90
N GLY A 458 17.25 -11.54 -6.22
CA GLY A 458 18.31 -12.54 -6.11
C GLY A 458 18.02 -13.82 -5.31
N ALA A 459 16.80 -14.35 -5.29
CA ALA A 459 16.44 -15.57 -4.56
C ALA A 459 17.26 -16.82 -4.97
N ALA A 460 17.79 -16.86 -6.19
CA ALA A 460 18.70 -17.92 -6.65
C ALA A 460 20.17 -17.71 -6.22
N ILE A 461 20.52 -16.51 -5.75
CA ILE A 461 21.90 -16.06 -5.47
C ILE A 461 22.11 -15.72 -3.99
N THR A 462 21.05 -15.52 -3.20
CA THR A 462 21.12 -15.43 -1.73
C THR A 462 21.83 -16.63 -1.13
N ASP A 463 21.57 -17.84 -1.62
CA ASP A 463 22.24 -19.06 -1.14
C ASP A 463 23.72 -19.12 -1.54
N TYR A 464 24.07 -18.66 -2.75
CA TYR A 464 25.45 -18.56 -3.20
C TYR A 464 26.25 -17.54 -2.37
N LEU A 465 25.72 -16.33 -2.19
CA LEU A 465 26.35 -15.28 -1.37
C LEU A 465 26.44 -15.71 0.11
N LEU A 466 25.41 -16.38 0.64
CA LEU A 466 25.41 -16.92 2.00
C LEU A 466 26.41 -18.07 2.18
N GLY A 467 26.67 -18.86 1.13
CA GLY A 467 27.76 -19.84 1.10
C GLY A 467 29.13 -19.15 1.16
N GLN A 468 29.38 -18.23 0.22
CA GLN A 468 30.64 -17.46 0.17
C GLN A 468 30.92 -16.72 1.49
N LEU A 469 29.91 -16.16 2.16
CA LEU A 469 30.03 -15.51 3.47
C LEU A 469 30.31 -16.47 4.64
N LYS A 470 29.93 -17.76 4.55
CA LYS A 470 30.25 -18.78 5.56
C LYS A 470 31.66 -19.34 5.40
N ASP A 471 32.12 -19.47 4.15
CA ASP A 471 33.43 -20.02 3.82
C ASP A 471 34.55 -18.93 3.86
N ALA A 472 34.16 -17.65 3.90
CA ALA A 472 35.04 -16.49 3.97
C ALA A 472 35.91 -16.44 5.25
N GLN A 473 37.24 -16.39 5.07
CA GLN A 473 38.21 -16.31 6.17
C GLN A 473 38.74 -14.89 6.45
N ASN A 474 38.41 -13.88 5.63
CA ASN A 474 38.88 -12.50 5.79
C ASN A 474 37.71 -11.55 6.11
N GLU A 475 37.91 -10.63 7.06
CA GLU A 475 36.93 -9.61 7.46
C GLU A 475 36.47 -8.70 6.30
N VAL A 476 37.27 -8.57 5.25
CA VAL A 476 37.00 -7.71 4.07
C VAL A 476 35.82 -8.21 3.22
N TYR A 477 35.34 -9.43 3.43
CA TYR A 477 34.14 -9.96 2.75
C TYR A 477 32.83 -9.61 3.45
N CYS A 478 32.87 -9.06 4.68
CA CYS A 478 31.70 -8.83 5.54
C CYS A 478 31.23 -7.36 5.50
N ILE A 479 30.90 -6.86 4.31
CA ILE A 479 30.51 -5.46 4.04
C ILE A 479 29.09 -5.39 3.47
#